data_AF-A0A967K7C7-F1
#
_entry.id   AF-A0A967K7C7-F1
#
_cell.length_a   1.000
_cell.length_b   1.000
_cell.length_c   1.000
_cell.angle_alpha   90.00
_cell.angle_beta   90.00
_cell.angle_gamma   90.00
#
_symmetry.space_group_name_H-M   'P 1'
#
loop_
_entity.id
_entity.type
_entity.pdbx_description
1 polymer ?
#
loop_
_entity_poly.entity_id
_entity_poly.type
_entity_poly.pdbx_seq_one_letter_code
_entity_poly.pdbx_strand_id
1 'polypeptide(L)' 'LMGVMAAFIFAAQMLNFPVAGGTSGHFLGGALAAIVLGPWAGILVMTAVVSVQGLLFQDGGLLVMGANI' A
#
# COMPACT_ATOMS: atom_id res chain seq x y z
N LEU A 1 16.96 2.12 0.65
CA LEU A 1 15.96 2.13 -0.45
C LEU A 1 14.53 1.84 0.02
N MET A 2 14.31 0.90 0.96
CA MET A 2 12.97 0.52 1.44
C MET A 2 12.07 1.68 1.87
N GLY A 3 12.55 2.61 2.71
CA GLY A 3 11.74 3.75 3.15
C GLY A 3 11.33 4.69 2.01
N VAL A 4 12.21 4.90 1.03
CA VAL A 4 11.92 5.72 -0.16
C VAL A 4 10.88 5.02 -1.04
N MET A 5 11.01 3.70 -1.22
CA MET A 5 10.01 2.91 -1.94
C MET A 5 8.64 2.95 -1.24
N ALA A 6 8.62 2.83 0.09
CA ALA A 6 7.39 2.94 0.88
C ALA A 6 6.74 4.32 0.72
N ALA A 7 7.51 5.40 0.84
CA ALA A 7 6.99 6.76 0.66
C ALA A 7 6.44 6.99 -0.75
N PHE A 8 7.11 6.48 -1.78
CA PHE A 8 6.63 6.54 -3.16
C PHE A 8 5.32 5.77 -3.34
N ILE A 9 5.26 4.50 -2.91
CA ILE A 9 4.06 3.67 -3.04
C ILE A 9 2.89 4.29 -2.27
N PHE A 10 3.12 4.74 -1.04
CA PHE A 10 2.12 5.45 -0.25
C PHE A 10 1.55 6.66 -0.99
N ALA A 11 2.43 7.54 -1.50
CA ALA A 11 2.01 8.74 -2.22
C ALA A 11 1.22 8.39 -3.50
N ALA A 12 1.63 7.34 -4.22
CA ALA A 12 0.94 6.89 -5.42
C ALA A 12 -0.43 6.22 -5.12
N GLN A 13 -0.56 5.53 -3.98
CA GLN A 13 -1.83 4.92 -3.55
C GLN A 13 -2.86 5.96 -3.08
N MET A 14 -2.40 7.09 -2.54
CA MET A 14 -3.27 8.22 -2.18
C MET A 14 -3.89 8.92 -3.41
N LEU A 15 -3.37 8.66 -4.61
CA LEU A 15 -4.00 9.05 -5.88
C LEU A 15 -4.99 7.98 -6.32
N ASN A 16 -6.02 7.74 -5.50
CA ASN A 16 -7.09 6.81 -5.80
C ASN A 16 -8.32 7.49 -6.41
N PHE A 17 -9.10 6.72 -7.15
CA PHE A 17 -10.35 7.20 -7.77
C PHE A 17 -11.49 6.22 -7.50
N PRO A 18 -12.74 6.71 -7.39
CA PRO A 18 -13.90 5.86 -7.18
C PRO A 18 -14.12 4.89 -8.34
N VAL A 19 -14.46 3.65 -8.02
CA VAL A 19 -14.89 2.60 -8.96
C VAL A 19 -16.30 2.15 -8.55
N ALA A 20 -16.82 1.09 -9.17
CA ALA A 20 -18.13 0.54 -8.85
C ALA A 20 -18.19 -0.11 -7.44
N GLY A 21 -19.39 -0.12 -6.85
CA GLY A 21 -19.64 -0.86 -5.60
C GLY A 21 -18.96 -0.32 -4.34
N GLY A 22 -18.58 0.97 -4.33
CA GLY A 22 -17.92 1.59 -3.19
C GLY A 22 -16.43 1.23 -3.05
N THR A 23 -15.84 0.66 -4.09
CA THR A 23 -14.40 0.37 -4.16
C THR A 23 -13.63 1.51 -4.83
N SER A 24 -12.31 1.50 -4.68
CA SER A 24 -11.41 2.45 -5.34
C SER A 24 -10.42 1.72 -6.25
N GLY A 25 -9.97 2.42 -7.29
CA GLY A 25 -8.86 1.99 -8.15
C GLY A 25 -7.66 2.89 -7.91
N HIS A 26 -6.47 2.31 -7.84
CA HIS A 26 -5.21 3.03 -7.67
C HIS A 26 -3.99 2.16 -8.03
N PHE A 27 -2.81 2.76 -7.98
CA PHE A 27 -1.55 2.05 -8.11
C PHE A 27 -1.33 1.09 -6.92
N LEU A 28 -1.06 -0.20 -7.16
CA LEU A 28 -0.88 -1.18 -6.07
C LEU A 28 0.54 -1.20 -5.46
N GLY A 29 1.59 -1.03 -6.26
CA GLY A 29 2.98 -0.95 -5.79
C GLY A 29 3.66 -2.26 -5.33
N GLY A 30 2.92 -3.31 -4.98
CA GLY A 30 3.49 -4.57 -4.47
C GLY A 30 4.47 -5.26 -5.43
N ALA A 31 4.10 -5.37 -6.72
CA ALA A 31 4.98 -5.95 -7.74
C ALA A 31 6.26 -5.12 -7.93
N LEU A 32 6.14 -3.78 -7.95
CA LEU A 32 7.29 -2.89 -8.04
C LEU A 32 8.24 -3.08 -6.84
N ALA A 33 7.69 -3.14 -5.63
CA ALA A 33 8.48 -3.37 -4.42
C ALA A 33 9.20 -4.73 -4.47
N ALA A 34 8.51 -5.80 -4.87
CA ALA A 34 9.08 -7.14 -4.97
C ALA A 34 10.17 -7.24 -6.05
N ILE A 35 9.99 -6.58 -7.20
CA ILE A 35 10.98 -6.58 -8.29
C ILE A 35 12.25 -5.82 -7.89
N VAL A 36 12.10 -4.65 -7.26
CA VAL A 36 13.25 -3.77 -6.95
C VAL A 36 13.98 -4.20 -5.68
N LEU A 37 13.27 -4.71 -4.67
CA LEU A 37 13.82 -4.99 -3.34
C LEU A 37 13.87 -6.49 -3.00
N GLY A 38 13.27 -7.34 -3.83
CA GLY A 38 13.00 -8.74 -3.51
C GLY A 38 11.73 -8.92 -2.68
N PRO A 39 11.17 -10.14 -2.63
CA PRO A 39 9.86 -10.40 -2.02
C PRO A 39 9.83 -10.13 -0.51
N TRP A 40 10.92 -10.45 0.21
CA TRP A 40 10.99 -10.28 1.67
C TRP A 40 11.07 -8.82 2.12
N ALA A 41 11.86 -8.00 1.42
CA ALA A 41 11.88 -6.56 1.70
C ALA A 41 10.62 -5.88 1.16
N GLY A 42 10.08 -6.37 0.03
CA GLY A 42 8.82 -5.90 -0.54
C GLY A 42 7.63 -6.05 0.40
N ILE A 43 7.51 -7.20 1.09
CA ILE A 43 6.40 -7.39 2.03
C ILE A 43 6.51 -6.46 3.24
N LEU A 44 7.71 -6.23 3.78
CA LEU A 44 7.90 -5.24 4.86
C LEU A 44 7.53 -3.82 4.40
N VAL A 45 7.85 -3.45 3.16
CA VAL A 45 7.44 -2.17 2.57
C VAL A 45 5.93 -2.07 2.47
N MET A 46 5.25 -3.09 1.93
CA MET A 46 3.79 -3.09 1.81
C MET A 46 3.08 -3.07 3.17
N THR A 47 3.55 -3.87 4.14
CA THR A 47 3.04 -3.84 5.51
C THR A 47 3.16 -2.44 6.12
N ALA A 48 4.31 -1.77 5.95
CA ALA A 48 4.51 -0.42 6.49
C ALA A 48 3.55 0.60 5.85
N VAL A 49 3.38 0.54 4.52
CA VAL A 49 2.48 1.45 3.79
C VAL A 49 1.02 1.26 4.23
N VAL A 50 0.52 0.03 4.20
CA VAL A 50 -0.88 -0.28 4.57
C VAL A 50 -1.14 0.01 6.05
N SER A 51 -0.16 -0.22 6.93
CA SER A 51 -0.28 0.13 8.35
C SER A 51 -0.45 1.64 8.55
N VAL A 52 0.35 2.45 7.85
CA VAL A 52 0.23 3.92 7.92
C VAL A 52 -1.12 4.39 7.39
N GLN A 53 -1.60 3.81 6.28
CA GLN A 53 -2.91 4.11 5.71
C GLN A 53 -4.05 3.83 6.69
N GLY A 54 -4.07 2.64 7.28
CA GLY A 54 -5.12 2.24 8.21
C GLY A 54 -5.08 2.98 9.54
N LEU A 55 -3.89 3.29 10.07
CA LEU A 55 -3.74 3.91 11.39
C LEU A 55 -3.87 5.43 11.37
N LEU A 56 -3.35 6.11 10.34
CA LEU A 56 -3.24 7.57 10.31
C LEU A 56 -4.20 8.24 9.33
N PHE A 57 -4.56 7.56 8.23
CA PHE A 57 -5.38 8.13 7.16
C PHE A 57 -6.78 7.53 7.09
N GLN A 58 -7.08 6.53 7.94
CA GLN A 58 -8.36 5.81 7.95
C GLN A 58 -8.68 5.16 6.59
N ASP A 59 -7.65 4.84 5.81
CA ASP A 59 -7.74 4.21 4.50
C ASP A 59 -7.41 2.72 4.62
N GLY A 60 -8.38 1.85 4.33
CA GLY A 60 -8.17 0.39 4.37
C GLY A 60 -8.22 -0.27 5.76
N GLY A 61 -9.03 0.26 6.70
CA GLY A 61 -9.56 -0.35 7.94
C GLY A 61 -8.76 -1.44 8.69
N LEU A 62 -8.55 -1.29 10.01
CA LEU A 62 -7.68 -2.19 10.81
C LEU A 62 -8.04 -3.68 10.76
N LEU A 63 -9.33 -4.03 10.71
CA LEU A 63 -9.78 -5.43 10.67
C LEU A 63 -9.53 -6.10 9.31
N VAL A 64 -9.44 -5.31 8.24
CA VAL A 64 -9.19 -5.80 6.88
C VAL A 64 -7.72 -5.66 6.48
N MET A 65 -6.86 -5.14 7.36
CA MET A 65 -5.45 -4.88 7.08
C MET A 65 -4.70 -6.10 6.56
N GLY A 66 -4.96 -7.29 7.13
CA GLY A 66 -4.34 -8.53 6.66
C GLY A 66 -4.74 -8.95 5.24
N ALA A 67 -5.91 -8.52 4.75
CA ALA A 67 -6.33 -8.75 3.37
C ALA A 67 -5.76 -7.68 2.40
N ASN A 68 -5.38 -6.52 2.92
CA ASN A 68 -4.82 -5.42 2.14
C ASN A 68 -3.29 -5.55 1.93
N ILE A 69 -2.60 -6.37 2.74
CA ILE A 69 -1.17 -6.70 2.61
C ILE A 69 -1.00 -7.90 1.68
#